data_AF-A0A9W4RES5-F1
#
_entry.id   AF-A0A9W4RES5-F1
#
_cell.length_a   1.000
_cell.length_b   1.000
_cell.length_c   1.000
_cell.angle_alpha   90.00
_cell.angle_beta   90.00
_cell.angle_gamma   90.00
#
_symmetry.space_group_name_H-M   'P 1'
#
loop_
_entity.id
_entity.type
_entity.pdbx_description
1 polymer ?
#
loop_
_entity_poly.entity_id
_entity_poly.type
_entity_poly.pdbx_seq_one_letter_code
_entity_poly.pdbx_strand_id
1 'polypeptide(L)'
;MHKVLSAFLIASGMTLGSAGAMAANCTPPAEPDGQGIRFLLGIQPSDGILDVWCRIQAVPGNYRVNVLFPAHKAHRSFEASFDGSRSRPKDELANFIRSLLPTKDGKMTDEQGMAFPAVLGTSVQAQAPEAPDGQGIGVPKALPGSDVIALWEPVVLRVRPLKIADAEFTLLITFRPSAARFLMGLTGSAERFQVQGYKSRVLGPDGVSGCPKRIPSCDKLPDVVSLDTAWIVDSVKLEASGGGLSRAAATVLGQLVEDNRSYVGSNTMQRFSAPYGEGEVNADDGVREVLALATGDLQRAAGTQTIEVLWRERRNSKGTYATNLADWLKQVREQLVYQYGAKQATP
;
A
#
# COMPACT_ATOMS: atom_id res chain seq x y z
N MET A 1 26.04 13.34 -46.53
CA MET A 1 26.29 11.88 -46.42
C MET A 1 26.78 11.59 -45.01
N HIS A 2 26.12 10.63 -44.33
CA HIS A 2 26.48 9.95 -43.05
C HIS A 2 26.72 10.87 -41.83
N LYS A 3 25.78 11.13 -40.89
CA LYS A 3 25.03 10.23 -39.97
C LYS A 3 25.86 9.10 -39.38
N VAL A 4 26.26 9.25 -38.12
CA VAL A 4 26.59 8.14 -37.22
C VAL A 4 25.70 8.27 -35.99
N LEU A 5 24.71 7.37 -35.93
CA LEU A 5 23.99 6.98 -34.72
C LEU A 5 24.99 6.32 -33.75
N SER A 6 24.89 6.61 -32.47
CA SER A 6 25.32 5.68 -31.42
C SER A 6 24.16 5.50 -30.46
N ALA A 7 23.48 4.39 -30.67
CA ALA A 7 22.34 3.88 -29.95
C ALA A 7 22.82 2.75 -29.03
N PHE A 8 22.18 2.66 -27.86
CA PHE A 8 21.89 1.44 -27.09
C PHE A 8 23.00 0.69 -26.35
N LEU A 9 22.87 0.71 -25.02
CA LEU A 9 23.17 -0.31 -23.99
C LEU A 9 23.25 0.50 -22.68
N ILE A 10 22.20 0.62 -21.85
CA ILE A 10 21.80 -0.34 -20.82
C ILE A 10 20.26 -0.32 -20.70
N ALA A 11 19.63 -1.30 -21.32
CA ALA A 11 18.29 -1.75 -21.01
C ALA A 11 18.29 -3.24 -21.35
N SER A 12 18.69 -4.09 -20.39
CA SER A 12 18.43 -5.54 -20.35
C SER A 12 19.12 -6.16 -19.14
N GLY A 13 18.38 -6.20 -18.03
CA GLY A 13 18.56 -7.19 -16.95
C GLY A 13 17.23 -7.86 -16.57
N MET A 14 16.11 -7.49 -17.19
CA MET A 14 14.84 -8.22 -17.16
C MET A 14 14.24 -8.20 -18.56
N THR A 15 14.53 -9.23 -19.34
CA THR A 15 13.89 -9.48 -20.63
C THR A 15 12.48 -10.05 -20.38
N LEU A 16 11.44 -9.24 -20.57
CA LEU A 16 10.07 -9.72 -20.81
C LEU A 16 10.00 -10.26 -22.24
N GLY A 17 10.36 -11.54 -22.39
CA GLY A 17 10.16 -12.29 -23.62
C GLY A 17 8.69 -12.69 -23.78
N SER A 18 8.17 -12.39 -24.97
CA SER A 18 6.92 -12.84 -25.60
C SER A 18 6.12 -13.95 -24.90
N ALA A 19 4.84 -13.62 -24.69
CA ALA A 19 3.70 -14.50 -24.44
C ALA A 19 3.84 -15.93 -25.02
N GLY A 20 4.21 -16.87 -24.15
CA GLY A 20 3.59 -18.18 -24.12
C GLY A 20 2.39 -18.07 -23.19
N ALA A 21 1.20 -18.43 -23.66
CA ALA A 21 0.04 -18.59 -22.80
C ALA A 21 0.43 -19.45 -21.58
N MET A 22 0.29 -18.89 -20.38
CA MET A 22 0.42 -19.48 -19.01
C MET A 22 1.27 -18.59 -18.07
N ALA A 23 0.73 -17.42 -17.68
CA ALA A 23 0.95 -16.75 -16.39
C ALA A 23 -0.01 -15.55 -16.26
N ALA A 24 -1.32 -15.81 -16.27
CA ALA A 24 -2.36 -14.77 -16.21
C ALA A 24 -2.61 -14.20 -14.79
N ASN A 25 -1.86 -14.63 -13.76
CA ASN A 25 -2.40 -14.61 -12.40
C ASN A 25 -1.82 -13.53 -11.46
N CYS A 26 -0.82 -12.74 -11.88
CA CYS A 26 -0.37 -11.55 -11.15
C CYS A 26 0.48 -10.63 -12.05
N THR A 27 -0.14 -9.94 -13.00
CA THR A 27 0.54 -8.87 -13.75
C THR A 27 0.24 -7.54 -13.06
N PRO A 28 1.24 -6.78 -12.56
CA PRO A 28 0.98 -5.47 -12.01
C PRO A 28 0.46 -4.53 -13.12
N PRO A 29 -0.34 -3.51 -12.79
CA PRO A 29 -0.68 -2.45 -13.74
C PRO A 29 0.60 -1.88 -14.36
N ALA A 30 0.54 -1.58 -15.66
CA ALA A 30 1.65 -0.94 -16.35
C ALA A 30 2.09 0.30 -15.58
N GLU A 31 3.39 0.47 -15.40
CA GLU A 31 3.91 1.72 -14.85
C GLU A 31 3.51 2.86 -15.79
N PRO A 32 2.93 3.95 -15.27
CA PRO A 32 2.62 5.10 -16.11
C PRO A 32 3.91 5.61 -16.73
N ASP A 33 3.86 5.93 -18.03
CA ASP A 33 5.02 6.39 -18.79
C ASP A 33 5.64 7.64 -18.16
N GLY A 34 6.69 7.42 -17.37
CA GLY A 34 7.87 8.27 -17.24
C GLY A 34 7.73 9.74 -16.85
N GLN A 35 6.70 10.16 -16.10
CA GLN A 35 6.68 11.52 -15.53
C GLN A 35 6.85 11.52 -14.01
N GLY A 36 7.89 12.23 -13.55
CA GLY A 36 8.20 12.50 -12.15
C GLY A 36 8.96 11.41 -11.38
N ILE A 37 8.89 11.47 -10.06
CA ILE A 37 9.65 10.60 -9.15
C ILE A 37 9.19 9.15 -9.21
N ARG A 38 10.16 8.24 -9.25
CA ARG A 38 9.92 6.78 -9.30
C ARG A 38 10.00 6.17 -7.91
N PHE A 39 8.94 5.49 -7.52
CA PHE A 39 8.89 4.70 -6.30
C PHE A 39 9.62 3.38 -6.49
N LEU A 40 10.15 2.83 -5.40
CA LEU A 40 10.81 1.52 -5.39
C LEU A 40 9.88 0.44 -5.97
N LEU A 41 10.41 -0.41 -6.86
CA LEU A 41 9.67 -1.45 -7.61
C LEU A 41 8.48 -0.93 -8.45
N GLY A 42 8.44 0.39 -8.73
CA GLY A 42 7.34 1.01 -9.44
C GLY A 42 6.03 1.07 -8.66
N ILE A 43 6.07 0.84 -7.34
CA ILE A 43 4.88 0.86 -6.47
C ILE A 43 4.27 2.26 -6.44
N GLN A 44 3.07 2.42 -6.98
CA GLN A 44 2.43 3.73 -7.08
C GLN A 44 1.50 4.01 -5.90
N PRO A 45 1.26 5.30 -5.55
CA PRO A 45 0.24 5.69 -4.59
C PRO A 45 -1.17 5.15 -4.91
N SER A 46 -1.46 4.85 -6.18
CA SER A 46 -2.72 4.28 -6.64
C SER A 46 -2.87 2.77 -6.42
N ASP A 47 -1.77 2.08 -6.13
CA ASP A 47 -1.75 0.62 -6.06
C ASP A 47 -2.52 0.10 -4.85
N GLY A 48 -3.30 -0.97 -5.05
CA GLY A 48 -3.87 -1.75 -3.96
C GLY A 48 -2.86 -2.78 -3.43
N ILE A 49 -3.20 -3.42 -2.31
CA ILE A 49 -2.32 -4.43 -1.69
C ILE A 49 -2.00 -5.62 -2.61
N LEU A 50 -2.95 -6.04 -3.46
CA LEU A 50 -2.75 -7.10 -4.45
C LEU A 50 -1.88 -6.66 -5.63
N ASP A 51 -1.88 -5.38 -5.97
CA ASP A 51 -1.02 -4.83 -7.04
C ASP A 51 0.44 -4.77 -6.57
N VAL A 52 0.65 -4.30 -5.34
CA VAL A 52 1.96 -4.29 -4.68
C VAL A 52 2.51 -5.71 -4.53
N TRP A 53 1.66 -6.68 -4.20
CA TRP A 53 2.03 -8.09 -4.16
C TRP A 53 2.62 -8.58 -5.48
N CYS A 54 1.99 -8.27 -6.61
CA CYS A 54 2.54 -8.66 -7.92
C CYS A 54 3.92 -8.05 -8.18
N ARG A 55 4.14 -6.79 -7.77
CA ARG A 55 5.44 -6.11 -7.93
C ARG A 55 6.54 -6.76 -7.08
N ILE A 56 6.22 -7.14 -5.84
CA ILE A 56 7.19 -7.81 -4.95
C ILE A 56 7.63 -9.17 -5.52
N GLN A 57 6.68 -9.93 -6.08
CA GLN A 57 6.95 -11.25 -6.65
C GLN A 57 7.86 -11.23 -7.88
N ALA A 58 7.95 -10.09 -8.57
CA ALA A 58 8.87 -9.92 -9.68
C ALA A 58 10.33 -9.84 -9.23
N VAL A 59 10.59 -9.67 -7.93
CA VAL A 59 11.94 -9.66 -7.37
C VAL A 59 12.31 -11.06 -6.90
N PRO A 60 13.31 -11.72 -7.52
CA PRO A 60 13.74 -13.05 -7.09
C PRO A 60 14.33 -13.02 -5.69
N GLY A 61 13.94 -13.98 -4.85
CA GLY A 61 14.49 -14.11 -3.50
C GLY A 61 13.64 -14.97 -2.58
N ASN A 62 14.19 -15.24 -1.39
CA ASN A 62 13.49 -15.89 -0.29
C ASN A 62 13.16 -14.82 0.74
N TYR A 63 11.87 -14.62 0.99
CA TYR A 63 11.35 -13.54 1.80
C TYR A 63 10.44 -14.08 2.89
N ARG A 64 10.58 -13.50 4.08
CA ARG A 64 9.53 -13.50 5.08
C ARG A 64 8.64 -12.29 4.85
N VAL A 65 7.38 -12.56 4.54
CA VAL A 65 6.35 -11.54 4.32
C VAL A 65 5.45 -11.47 5.56
N ASN A 66 5.24 -10.25 6.05
CA ASN A 66 4.36 -9.94 7.16
C ASN A 66 3.27 -8.99 6.71
N VAL A 67 2.03 -9.33 7.01
CA VAL A 67 0.92 -8.37 6.94
C VAL A 67 0.61 -7.95 8.37
N LEU A 68 0.63 -6.63 8.62
CA LEU A 68 0.41 -6.02 9.92
C LEU A 68 -0.79 -5.08 9.88
N PHE A 69 -1.60 -5.17 10.93
CA PHE A 69 -2.70 -4.26 11.26
C PHE A 69 -2.23 -3.43 12.48
N PRO A 70 -1.60 -2.27 12.27
CA PRO A 70 -0.86 -1.55 13.31
C PRO A 70 -1.75 -0.96 14.40
N ALA A 71 -2.94 -0.44 14.08
CA ALA A 71 -3.88 0.00 15.12
C ALA A 71 -4.27 -1.21 15.99
N HIS A 72 -4.41 -2.34 15.30
CA HIS A 72 -4.73 -3.68 15.81
C HIS A 72 -3.66 -4.37 16.65
N LYS A 73 -2.40 -3.98 16.43
CA LYS A 73 -1.21 -4.76 16.75
C LYS A 73 -1.21 -6.20 16.20
N ALA A 74 -2.16 -6.58 15.35
CA ALA A 74 -2.24 -7.94 14.81
C ALA A 74 -1.30 -8.11 13.61
N HIS A 75 -0.75 -9.30 13.46
CA HIS A 75 0.11 -9.62 12.35
C HIS A 75 0.15 -11.13 12.11
N ARG A 76 0.52 -11.52 10.89
CA ARG A 76 0.95 -12.89 10.59
C ARG A 76 2.11 -12.85 9.63
N SER A 77 2.88 -13.93 9.64
CA SER A 77 4.00 -14.13 8.72
C SER A 77 3.71 -15.31 7.80
N PHE A 78 4.29 -15.28 6.62
CA PHE A 78 4.54 -16.46 5.82
C PHE A 78 5.88 -16.33 5.10
N GLU A 79 6.46 -17.48 4.77
CA GLU A 79 7.66 -17.55 3.96
C GLU A 79 7.26 -17.68 2.49
N ALA A 80 7.88 -16.88 1.64
CA ALA A 80 7.64 -16.84 0.21
C ALA A 80 8.96 -16.90 -0.55
N SER A 81 9.02 -17.76 -1.56
CA SER A 81 10.15 -17.87 -2.47
C SER A 81 9.69 -17.50 -3.87
N PHE A 82 10.29 -16.45 -4.41
CA PHE A 82 10.00 -15.95 -5.75
C PHE A 82 11.19 -16.24 -6.65
N ASP A 83 10.93 -16.83 -7.81
CA ASP A 83 11.94 -17.09 -8.83
C ASP A 83 12.06 -15.93 -9.84
N GLY A 84 11.23 -14.87 -9.68
CA GLY A 84 11.14 -13.69 -10.56
C GLY A 84 10.61 -13.97 -11.96
N SER A 85 10.28 -15.22 -12.29
CA SER A 85 9.79 -15.65 -13.61
C SER A 85 8.36 -16.20 -13.57
N ARG A 86 7.93 -16.70 -12.41
CA ARG A 86 6.61 -17.24 -12.12
C ARG A 86 5.92 -16.36 -11.09
N SER A 87 4.83 -15.72 -11.50
CA SER A 87 3.93 -15.04 -10.57
C SER A 87 3.11 -16.08 -9.80
N ARG A 88 3.17 -16.08 -8.46
CA ARG A 88 2.12 -16.69 -7.64
C ARG A 88 0.81 -15.92 -7.84
N PRO A 89 -0.35 -16.59 -7.81
CA PRO A 89 -1.63 -15.92 -7.97
C PRO A 89 -1.88 -14.86 -6.90
N LYS A 90 -2.57 -13.77 -7.26
CA LYS A 90 -3.13 -12.80 -6.29
C LYS A 90 -3.95 -13.50 -5.19
N ASP A 91 -4.62 -14.59 -5.53
CA ASP A 91 -5.42 -15.40 -4.60
C ASP A 91 -4.65 -15.96 -3.42
N GLU A 92 -3.34 -16.21 -3.56
CA GLU A 92 -2.53 -16.71 -2.45
C GLU A 92 -2.39 -15.66 -1.35
N LEU A 93 -2.07 -14.42 -1.71
CA LEU A 93 -2.05 -13.32 -0.74
C LEU A 93 -3.47 -12.99 -0.26
N ALA A 94 -4.46 -13.01 -1.14
CA ALA A 94 -5.85 -12.79 -0.77
C ALA A 94 -6.30 -13.80 0.30
N ASN A 95 -5.99 -15.08 0.12
CA ASN A 95 -6.29 -16.14 1.07
C ASN A 95 -5.44 -16.01 2.34
N PHE A 96 -4.18 -15.59 2.24
CA PHE A 96 -3.36 -15.29 3.40
C PHE A 96 -3.98 -14.17 4.24
N ILE A 97 -4.37 -13.05 3.63
CA ILE A 97 -5.04 -11.93 4.31
C ILE A 97 -6.38 -12.39 4.90
N ARG A 98 -7.20 -13.13 4.14
CA ARG A 98 -8.45 -13.72 4.64
C ARG A 98 -8.20 -14.64 5.83
N SER A 99 -7.11 -15.39 5.84
CA SER A 99 -6.74 -16.26 6.97
C SER A 99 -6.32 -15.49 8.22
N LEU A 100 -5.98 -14.20 8.09
CA LEU A 100 -5.76 -13.32 9.25
C LEU A 100 -7.09 -13.01 9.91
N LEU A 101 -8.16 -12.94 9.13
CA LEU A 101 -9.47 -12.55 9.60
C LEU A 101 -10.14 -13.71 10.34
N PRO A 102 -11.15 -13.41 11.17
CA PRO A 102 -11.76 -14.43 11.98
C PRO A 102 -12.49 -15.42 11.08
N THR A 103 -12.23 -16.70 11.29
CA THR A 103 -12.80 -17.80 10.50
C THR A 103 -13.78 -18.66 11.28
N LYS A 104 -14.03 -18.36 12.56
CA LYS A 104 -15.00 -19.04 13.42
C LYS A 104 -15.68 -18.05 14.35
N ASP A 105 -16.84 -18.43 14.89
CA ASP A 105 -17.42 -17.77 16.06
C ASP A 105 -16.51 -17.95 17.30
N GLY A 106 -16.58 -17.08 18.30
CA GLY A 106 -15.87 -17.26 19.58
C GLY A 106 -14.94 -16.12 20.04
N LYS A 107 -14.21 -16.39 21.13
CA LYS A 107 -13.52 -15.37 21.94
C LYS A 107 -12.39 -14.62 21.21
N MET A 108 -12.09 -13.45 21.76
CA MET A 108 -11.33 -12.34 21.20
C MET A 108 -9.87 -12.58 20.87
N THR A 109 -9.33 -13.79 21.00
CA THR A 109 -7.89 -14.04 20.78
C THR A 109 -7.65 -15.10 19.74
N ASP A 110 -6.66 -14.91 18.88
CA ASP A 110 -6.12 -15.99 18.07
C ASP A 110 -5.39 -17.03 18.93
N GLU A 111 -4.87 -18.09 18.31
CA GLU A 111 -4.10 -19.15 18.97
C GLU A 111 -2.82 -18.62 19.66
N GLN A 112 -2.37 -17.41 19.32
CA GLN A 112 -1.22 -16.72 19.93
C GLN A 112 -1.61 -15.66 20.98
N GLY A 113 -2.90 -15.52 21.32
CA GLY A 113 -3.36 -14.59 22.35
C GLY A 113 -3.60 -13.15 21.87
N MET A 114 -3.59 -12.88 20.56
CA MET A 114 -3.77 -11.53 20.02
C MET A 114 -5.24 -11.11 19.99
N ALA A 115 -5.58 -9.96 20.57
CA ALA A 115 -6.94 -9.43 20.65
C ALA A 115 -7.51 -9.02 19.28
N PHE A 116 -8.06 -9.98 18.55
CA PHE A 116 -8.51 -9.85 17.17
C PHE A 116 -9.69 -8.88 16.92
N PRO A 117 -10.68 -8.71 17.82
CA PRO A 117 -11.77 -7.75 17.63
C PRO A 117 -11.31 -6.29 17.54
N ALA A 118 -10.10 -6.01 18.02
CA ALA A 118 -9.50 -4.73 17.76
C ALA A 118 -9.32 -4.58 16.24
N VAL A 119 -8.72 -5.54 15.52
CA VAL A 119 -8.38 -5.49 14.07
C VAL A 119 -9.55 -5.03 13.18
N LEU A 120 -10.78 -5.39 13.57
CA LEU A 120 -11.99 -5.07 12.83
C LEU A 120 -12.80 -3.90 13.41
N GLY A 121 -12.37 -3.31 14.53
CA GLY A 121 -13.04 -2.17 15.21
C GLY A 121 -13.06 -0.87 14.40
N THR A 122 -12.37 -0.84 13.26
CA THR A 122 -12.42 0.22 12.25
C THR A 122 -13.38 -0.09 11.11
N SER A 123 -14.07 -1.23 11.11
CA SER A 123 -15.06 -1.53 10.08
C SER A 123 -16.22 -0.53 10.16
N VAL A 124 -16.62 0.04 9.02
CA VAL A 124 -17.77 0.95 8.92
C VAL A 124 -18.74 0.39 7.89
N GLN A 125 -20.04 0.50 8.15
CA GLN A 125 -20.98 0.33 7.06
C GLN A 125 -20.86 1.56 6.16
N ALA A 126 -20.74 1.35 4.84
CA ALA A 126 -20.68 2.45 3.89
C ALA A 126 -21.99 3.26 3.80
N GLN A 127 -23.06 2.85 4.52
CA GLN A 127 -24.27 3.65 4.62
C GLN A 127 -23.92 4.91 5.37
N ALA A 128 -23.96 6.06 4.69
CA ALA A 128 -23.88 7.34 5.37
C ALA A 128 -25.17 7.57 6.20
N PRO A 129 -25.08 7.59 7.54
CA PRO A 129 -25.57 8.75 8.26
C PRO A 129 -24.40 9.42 8.96
N GLU A 130 -24.36 10.76 8.85
CA GLU A 130 -23.38 11.71 9.40
C GLU A 130 -22.23 11.10 10.22
N ALA A 131 -21.04 11.07 9.62
CA ALA A 131 -19.83 10.75 10.36
C ALA A 131 -19.61 11.82 11.46
N PRO A 132 -19.26 11.44 12.70
CA PRO A 132 -19.18 12.35 13.84
C PRO A 132 -18.08 13.42 13.76
N ASP A 133 -17.28 13.42 12.70
CA ASP A 133 -16.15 14.30 12.44
C ASP A 133 -16.39 15.28 11.26
N GLY A 134 -17.58 15.24 10.64
CA GLY A 134 -17.99 16.19 9.59
C GLY A 134 -17.29 16.03 8.22
N GLN A 135 -16.41 15.04 8.06
CA GLN A 135 -15.70 14.77 6.78
C GLN A 135 -15.65 13.27 6.46
N GLY A 136 -16.75 12.57 6.74
CA GLY A 136 -16.84 11.12 6.55
C GLY A 136 -16.66 10.63 5.11
N ILE A 137 -16.35 9.34 5.03
CA ILE A 137 -16.32 8.43 3.89
C ILE A 137 -17.70 8.40 3.20
N GLY A 138 -18.10 9.50 2.58
CA GLY A 138 -19.47 9.71 2.13
C GLY A 138 -19.76 8.97 0.82
N VAL A 139 -20.06 7.68 0.90
CA VAL A 139 -20.68 6.95 -0.22
C VAL A 139 -22.19 7.21 -0.20
N PRO A 140 -22.77 7.81 -1.25
CA PRO A 140 -24.21 8.04 -1.35
C PRO A 140 -25.05 6.78 -1.09
N LYS A 141 -26.11 6.89 -0.28
CA LYS A 141 -27.11 5.82 -0.10
C LYS A 141 -27.79 5.37 -1.40
N ALA A 142 -27.88 6.27 -2.38
CA ALA A 142 -28.46 5.96 -3.68
C ALA A 142 -27.61 4.96 -4.49
N LEU A 143 -26.34 4.75 -4.11
CA LEU A 143 -25.46 3.85 -4.84
C LEU A 143 -25.74 2.37 -4.52
N PRO A 144 -25.82 1.51 -5.56
CA PRO A 144 -25.78 0.07 -5.36
C PRO A 144 -24.51 -0.35 -4.60
N GLY A 145 -24.67 -1.11 -3.51
CA GLY A 145 -23.56 -1.55 -2.67
C GLY A 145 -23.10 -0.51 -1.63
N SER A 146 -23.81 0.61 -1.46
CA SER A 146 -23.58 1.56 -0.37
C SER A 146 -23.90 0.98 1.02
N ASP A 147 -24.57 -0.16 1.08
CA ASP A 147 -24.91 -0.88 2.31
C ASP A 147 -23.86 -1.88 2.78
N VAL A 148 -22.76 -2.01 2.03
CA VAL A 148 -21.67 -2.94 2.31
C VAL A 148 -20.78 -2.43 3.45
N ILE A 149 -20.20 -3.36 4.22
CA ILE A 149 -19.23 -3.04 5.26
C ILE A 149 -17.84 -2.97 4.63
N ALA A 150 -17.08 -1.94 4.98
CA ALA A 150 -15.71 -1.76 4.55
C ALA A 150 -14.73 -1.80 5.74
N LEU A 151 -13.55 -2.38 5.54
CA LEU A 151 -12.47 -2.38 6.52
C LEU A 151 -11.60 -1.13 6.37
N TRP A 152 -11.57 -0.27 7.40
CA TRP A 152 -10.95 1.05 7.38
C TRP A 152 -9.72 1.19 8.29
N GLU A 153 -9.03 0.10 8.60
CA GLU A 153 -7.72 0.18 9.25
C GLU A 153 -6.61 0.38 8.23
N PRO A 154 -5.56 1.17 8.51
CA PRO A 154 -4.29 1.07 7.80
C PRO A 154 -3.73 -0.36 7.82
N VAL A 155 -2.97 -0.73 6.79
CA VAL A 155 -2.29 -2.04 6.71
C VAL A 155 -0.84 -1.80 6.34
N VAL A 156 0.07 -2.60 6.90
CA VAL A 156 1.49 -2.57 6.52
C VAL A 156 1.90 -3.92 5.98
N LEU A 157 2.52 -3.93 4.80
CA LEU A 157 3.21 -5.10 4.26
C LEU A 157 4.70 -4.95 4.52
N ARG A 158 5.27 -5.84 5.34
CA ARG A 158 6.70 -5.89 5.63
C ARG A 158 7.33 -7.09 4.94
N VAL A 159 8.38 -6.86 4.15
CA VAL A 159 9.10 -7.89 3.39
C VAL A 159 10.57 -7.84 3.76
N ARG A 160 11.14 -8.98 4.17
CA ARG A 160 12.58 -9.09 4.50
C ARG A 160 13.11 -10.51 4.28
N PRO A 161 14.40 -10.69 3.95
CA PRO A 161 15.35 -9.65 3.56
C PRO A 161 15.18 -9.26 2.09
N LEU A 162 15.15 -7.97 1.78
CA LEU A 162 15.31 -7.46 0.42
C LEU A 162 16.79 -7.14 0.18
N LYS A 163 17.44 -7.90 -0.71
CA LYS A 163 18.84 -7.68 -1.04
C LYS A 163 18.98 -6.54 -2.03
N ILE A 164 19.61 -5.45 -1.61
CA ILE A 164 19.92 -4.29 -2.46
C ILE A 164 21.39 -3.96 -2.24
N ALA A 165 22.17 -3.93 -3.32
CA ALA A 165 23.62 -3.89 -3.26
C ALA A 165 24.17 -5.02 -2.35
N ASP A 166 25.17 -4.71 -1.52
CA ASP A 166 25.81 -5.66 -0.59
C ASP A 166 25.08 -5.76 0.77
N ALA A 167 23.85 -5.25 0.91
CA ALA A 167 23.12 -5.19 2.19
C ALA A 167 21.72 -5.81 2.13
N GLU A 168 21.24 -6.25 3.29
CA GLU A 168 19.88 -6.74 3.50
C GLU A 168 19.00 -5.64 4.10
N PHE A 169 17.89 -5.36 3.43
CA PHE A 169 16.91 -4.36 3.83
C PHE A 169 15.60 -5.00 4.25
N THR A 170 14.83 -4.24 5.03
CA THR A 170 13.42 -4.46 5.26
C THR A 170 12.64 -3.46 4.41
N LEU A 171 11.77 -3.97 3.54
CA LEU A 171 10.81 -3.17 2.79
C LEU A 171 9.50 -3.09 3.57
N LEU A 172 9.00 -1.88 3.79
CA LEU A 172 7.75 -1.57 4.46
C LEU A 172 6.86 -0.80 3.48
N ILE A 173 5.74 -1.39 3.07
CA ILE A 173 4.70 -0.67 2.33
C ILE A 173 3.54 -0.39 3.29
N THR A 174 3.31 0.88 3.56
CA THR A 174 2.17 1.31 4.36
C THR A 174 1.03 1.66 3.42
N PHE A 175 -0.14 1.09 3.71
CA PHE A 175 -1.38 1.35 3.03
C PHE A 175 -2.32 2.12 3.96
N ARG A 176 -3.05 3.07 3.38
CA ARG A 176 -4.11 3.80 4.06
C ARG A 176 -5.47 3.46 3.43
N PRO A 177 -6.55 3.52 4.21
CA PRO A 177 -7.90 3.43 3.69
C PRO A 177 -8.27 4.55 2.71
N SER A 178 -9.12 4.28 1.72
CA SER A 178 -9.54 5.24 0.69
C SER A 178 -10.98 5.04 0.21
N ALA A 179 -11.78 6.11 0.31
CA ALA A 179 -13.23 6.08 0.09
C ALA A 179 -13.54 6.01 -1.39
N ALA A 180 -12.72 6.72 -2.14
CA ALA A 180 -12.76 6.71 -3.57
C ALA A 180 -12.28 5.38 -4.14
N ARG A 181 -11.24 4.75 -3.56
CA ARG A 181 -10.84 3.39 -3.98
C ARG A 181 -11.97 2.39 -3.71
N PHE A 182 -12.65 2.50 -2.57
CA PHE A 182 -13.85 1.71 -2.28
C PHE A 182 -14.93 1.91 -3.34
N LEU A 183 -15.25 3.18 -3.66
CA LEU A 183 -16.25 3.52 -4.68
C LEU A 183 -15.86 2.99 -6.06
N MET A 184 -14.60 3.18 -6.48
CA MET A 184 -14.08 2.63 -7.74
C MET A 184 -14.23 1.12 -7.78
N GLY A 185 -14.02 0.44 -6.64
CA GLY A 185 -14.28 -0.99 -6.50
C GLY A 185 -15.76 -1.30 -6.78
N LEU A 186 -16.68 -0.63 -6.08
CA LEU A 186 -18.12 -0.82 -6.27
C LEU A 186 -18.59 -0.58 -7.72
N THR A 187 -18.01 0.40 -8.41
CA THR A 187 -18.35 0.73 -9.81
C THR A 187 -17.59 -0.10 -10.84
N GLY A 188 -16.71 -1.01 -10.43
CA GLY A 188 -15.88 -1.84 -11.32
C GLY A 188 -14.71 -1.10 -11.98
N SER A 189 -14.42 0.13 -11.56
CA SER A 189 -13.28 0.92 -12.03
C SER A 189 -11.97 0.56 -11.32
N ALA A 190 -12.04 -0.28 -10.30
CA ALA A 190 -10.91 -0.85 -9.58
C ALA A 190 -11.20 -2.30 -9.17
N GLU A 191 -10.15 -3.09 -8.95
CA GLU A 191 -10.28 -4.43 -8.40
C GLU A 191 -10.90 -4.35 -6.99
N ARG A 192 -12.00 -5.09 -6.78
CA ARG A 192 -12.60 -5.27 -5.46
C ARG A 192 -11.88 -6.40 -4.74
N PHE A 193 -11.32 -6.10 -3.58
CA PHE A 193 -10.78 -7.13 -2.70
C PHE A 193 -11.71 -7.33 -1.50
N GLN A 194 -12.50 -8.40 -1.56
CA GLN A 194 -13.42 -8.80 -0.50
C GLN A 194 -12.83 -9.89 0.38
N VAL A 195 -13.13 -9.75 1.67
CA VAL A 195 -12.75 -10.66 2.71
C VAL A 195 -13.96 -11.00 3.58
N GLN A 196 -13.94 -12.17 4.23
CA GLN A 196 -15.04 -12.60 5.08
C GLN A 196 -14.67 -12.43 6.56
N GLY A 197 -15.61 -11.97 7.36
CA GLY A 197 -15.49 -11.89 8.82
C GLY A 197 -16.76 -12.35 9.51
N TYR A 198 -16.66 -12.86 10.73
CA TYR A 198 -17.83 -13.26 11.51
C TYR A 198 -18.48 -12.06 12.16
N LYS A 199 -19.80 -11.93 12.04
CA LYS A 199 -20.62 -10.84 12.61
C LYS A 199 -20.32 -10.60 14.08
N SER A 200 -20.32 -11.65 14.91
CA SER A 200 -20.03 -11.56 16.35
C SER A 200 -18.65 -10.94 16.66
N ARG A 201 -17.67 -11.12 15.76
CA ARG A 201 -16.30 -10.60 15.93
C ARG A 201 -16.07 -9.24 15.27
N VAL A 202 -16.82 -8.92 14.21
CA VAL A 202 -16.83 -7.59 13.55
C VAL A 202 -17.49 -6.54 14.45
N LEU A 203 -18.50 -6.92 15.22
CA LEU A 203 -19.27 -6.00 16.06
C LEU A 203 -18.63 -5.72 17.44
N GLY A 204 -17.55 -6.43 17.79
CA GLY A 204 -16.80 -6.23 19.04
C GLY A 204 -17.46 -6.85 20.29
N PRO A 205 -16.80 -6.77 21.47
CA PRO A 205 -17.30 -7.32 22.74
C PRO A 205 -18.54 -6.62 23.30
N ASP A 206 -18.99 -5.51 22.70
CA ASP A 206 -20.15 -4.71 23.14
C ASP A 206 -21.48 -5.35 22.75
N GLY A 207 -21.61 -6.66 23.02
CA GLY A 207 -22.85 -7.43 22.92
C GLY A 207 -23.90 -7.06 23.95
N VAL A 208 -24.05 -5.77 24.30
CA VAL A 208 -25.04 -5.31 25.28
C VAL A 208 -26.01 -4.33 24.60
N SER A 209 -27.06 -4.92 24.04
CA SER A 209 -28.31 -4.27 23.60
C SER A 209 -28.21 -3.20 22.50
N GLY A 210 -27.67 -3.53 21.33
CA GLY A 210 -27.87 -2.72 20.13
C GLY A 210 -26.79 -2.84 19.07
N CYS A 211 -27.07 -2.32 17.87
CA CYS A 211 -26.07 -2.20 16.83
C CYS A 211 -25.09 -1.06 17.11
N PRO A 212 -23.78 -1.25 16.86
CA PRO A 212 -22.80 -0.18 16.99
C PRO A 212 -23.21 1.01 16.12
N LYS A 213 -23.03 2.24 16.63
CA LYS A 213 -23.33 3.48 15.87
C LYS A 213 -22.66 3.52 14.48
N ARG A 214 -21.52 2.86 14.32
CA ARG A 214 -20.73 2.78 13.08
C ARG A 214 -21.24 1.77 12.05
N ILE A 215 -22.09 0.84 12.47
CA ILE A 215 -22.69 -0.20 11.61
C ILE A 215 -24.19 -0.25 11.92
N PRO A 216 -24.97 0.72 11.41
CA PRO A 216 -26.42 0.70 11.57
C PRO A 216 -27.00 -0.58 10.95
N SER A 217 -28.13 -1.06 11.45
CA SER A 217 -28.78 -2.28 10.94
C SER A 217 -27.93 -3.56 10.98
N CYS A 218 -26.96 -3.65 11.90
CA CYS A 218 -26.15 -4.85 12.11
C CYS A 218 -26.99 -6.11 12.42
N ASP A 219 -28.20 -5.96 12.94
CA ASP A 219 -29.17 -7.01 13.20
C ASP A 219 -29.48 -7.81 11.94
N LYS A 220 -29.51 -7.15 10.79
CA LYS A 220 -29.81 -7.75 9.47
C LYS A 220 -28.60 -8.42 8.80
N LEU A 221 -27.41 -8.28 9.37
CA LEU A 221 -26.21 -8.90 8.80
C LEU A 221 -26.27 -10.43 8.96
N PRO A 222 -25.81 -11.20 7.95
CA PRO A 222 -25.60 -12.65 8.09
C PRO A 222 -24.50 -12.94 9.13
N ASP A 223 -24.41 -14.18 9.61
CA ASP A 223 -23.38 -14.60 10.57
C ASP A 223 -21.96 -14.47 10.02
N VAL A 224 -21.78 -14.71 8.72
CA VAL A 224 -20.56 -14.43 7.97
C VAL A 224 -20.81 -13.22 7.07
N VAL A 225 -20.10 -12.13 7.35
CA VAL A 225 -20.25 -10.84 6.67
C VAL A 225 -19.11 -10.63 5.68
N SER A 226 -19.46 -10.21 4.46
CA SER A 226 -18.47 -9.76 3.48
C SER A 226 -18.02 -8.34 3.84
N LEU A 227 -16.71 -8.14 3.90
CA LEU A 227 -16.07 -6.85 4.11
C LEU A 227 -15.28 -6.50 2.85
N ASP A 228 -15.54 -5.33 2.28
CA ASP A 228 -14.69 -4.78 1.23
C ASP A 228 -13.47 -4.10 1.84
N THR A 229 -12.30 -4.42 1.31
CA THR A 229 -11.06 -3.71 1.67
C THR A 229 -10.79 -2.64 0.63
N ALA A 230 -10.42 -1.45 1.08
CA ALA A 230 -10.26 -0.30 0.21
C ALA A 230 -9.02 0.48 0.60
N TRP A 231 -7.87 -0.11 0.28
CA TRP A 231 -6.57 0.43 0.63
C TRP A 231 -5.83 0.93 -0.61
N ILE A 232 -5.09 2.01 -0.42
CA ILE A 232 -4.14 2.54 -1.39
C ILE A 232 -2.79 2.73 -0.69
N VAL A 233 -1.70 2.73 -1.44
CA VAL A 233 -0.36 3.00 -0.89
C VAL A 233 -0.32 4.42 -0.31
N ASP A 234 0.19 4.52 0.91
CA ASP A 234 0.49 5.79 1.59
C ASP A 234 1.98 6.12 1.46
N SER A 235 2.84 5.13 1.78
CA SER A 235 4.28 5.28 1.68
C SER A 235 4.97 3.94 1.46
N VAL A 236 6.13 3.98 0.81
CA VAL A 236 7.07 2.88 0.70
C VAL A 236 8.33 3.28 1.45
N LYS A 237 8.77 2.46 2.41
CA LYS A 237 9.98 2.69 3.18
C LYS A 237 10.92 1.49 3.03
N LEU A 238 12.20 1.76 2.86
CA LEU A 238 13.27 0.79 2.83
C LEU A 238 14.23 1.08 3.98
N GLU A 239 14.50 0.09 4.82
CA GLU A 239 15.32 0.25 6.03
C GLU A 239 16.39 -0.83 6.11
N ALA A 240 17.64 -0.46 6.38
CA ALA A 240 18.68 -1.38 6.81
C ALA A 240 19.32 -0.84 8.09
N SER A 241 19.66 -1.76 9.00
CA SER A 241 20.32 -1.44 10.26
C SER A 241 21.40 -2.49 10.54
N GLY A 242 22.58 -2.05 10.97
CA GLY A 242 23.73 -2.90 11.26
C GLY A 242 25.03 -2.16 11.00
N GLY A 243 26.14 -2.68 11.54
CA GLY A 243 27.47 -2.10 11.27
C GLY A 243 27.94 -2.36 9.83
N GLY A 244 28.73 -1.44 9.27
CA GLY A 244 29.41 -1.64 7.98
C GLY A 244 28.59 -1.29 6.74
N LEU A 245 27.52 -0.50 6.88
CA LEU A 245 26.63 -0.16 5.77
C LEU A 245 27.16 0.95 4.85
N SER A 246 28.33 1.54 5.11
CA SER A 246 28.81 2.72 4.37
C SER A 246 28.88 2.52 2.85
N ARG A 247 29.28 1.33 2.38
CA ARG A 247 29.30 1.03 0.94
C ARG A 247 27.87 0.95 0.37
N ALA A 248 26.99 0.23 1.06
CA ALA A 248 25.60 0.12 0.65
C ALA A 248 24.90 1.49 0.65
N ALA A 249 25.20 2.34 1.63
CA ALA A 249 24.69 3.71 1.71
C ALA A 249 25.16 4.55 0.52
N ALA A 250 26.46 4.53 0.21
CA ALA A 250 27.00 5.24 -0.94
C ALA A 250 26.33 4.80 -2.26
N THR A 251 26.15 3.49 -2.45
CA THR A 251 25.47 2.94 -3.64
C THR A 251 24.00 3.35 -3.71
N VAL A 252 23.24 3.15 -2.62
CA VAL A 252 21.79 3.45 -2.60
C VAL A 252 21.54 4.94 -2.78
N LEU A 253 22.24 5.81 -2.04
CA LEU A 253 22.09 7.25 -2.18
C LEU A 253 22.55 7.74 -3.55
N GLY A 254 23.65 7.18 -4.09
CA GLY A 254 24.12 7.49 -5.44
C GLY A 254 23.09 7.16 -6.51
N GLN A 255 22.53 5.94 -6.48
CA GLN A 255 21.50 5.51 -7.43
C GLN A 255 20.26 6.40 -7.35
N LEU A 256 19.82 6.77 -6.15
CA LEU A 256 18.67 7.67 -5.96
C LEU A 256 18.88 9.04 -6.61
N VAL A 257 20.09 9.59 -6.51
CA VAL A 257 20.46 10.86 -7.17
C VAL A 257 20.47 10.69 -8.68
N GLU A 258 20.98 9.58 -9.20
CA GLU A 258 21.01 9.32 -10.64
C GLU A 258 19.59 9.17 -11.21
N ASP A 259 18.76 8.35 -10.57
CA ASP A 259 17.39 8.05 -11.01
C ASP A 259 16.47 9.28 -10.95
N ASN A 260 16.72 10.20 -10.02
CA ASN A 260 15.87 11.37 -9.78
C ASN A 260 16.59 12.70 -10.05
N ARG A 261 17.66 12.71 -10.86
CA ARG A 261 18.55 13.87 -11.06
C ARG A 261 17.80 15.18 -11.34
N SER A 262 16.73 15.15 -12.12
CA SER A 262 15.93 16.33 -12.48
C SER A 262 15.08 16.89 -11.33
N TYR A 263 14.93 16.14 -10.24
CA TYR A 263 14.09 16.45 -9.08
C TYR A 263 14.88 16.63 -7.78
N VAL A 264 16.19 16.39 -7.82
CA VAL A 264 17.09 16.67 -6.69
C VAL A 264 17.36 18.18 -6.67
N GLY A 265 16.97 18.85 -5.59
CA GLY A 265 17.22 20.28 -5.41
C GLY A 265 18.71 20.63 -5.46
N SER A 266 19.04 21.84 -5.94
CA SER A 266 20.43 22.31 -6.07
C SER A 266 21.17 22.42 -4.74
N ASN A 267 20.45 22.55 -3.62
CA ASN A 267 20.99 22.56 -2.26
C ASN A 267 21.12 21.16 -1.63
N THR A 268 20.57 20.15 -2.29
CA THR A 268 20.64 18.74 -1.89
C THR A 268 21.89 18.10 -2.51
N MET A 269 23.04 18.72 -2.30
CA MET A 269 24.31 18.07 -2.65
C MET A 269 24.48 16.82 -1.79
N GLN A 270 24.90 15.74 -2.43
CA GLN A 270 25.38 14.50 -1.83
C GLN A 270 26.38 14.79 -0.71
N ARG A 271 25.88 15.00 0.52
CA ARG A 271 26.72 15.08 1.72
C ARG A 271 26.93 13.68 2.26
N PHE A 272 27.41 12.74 1.44
CA PHE A 272 27.81 11.45 1.98
C PHE A 272 29.22 11.56 2.55
N SER A 273 29.32 11.66 3.88
CA SER A 273 30.59 11.62 4.59
C SER A 273 30.91 10.17 4.93
N ALA A 274 31.69 9.50 4.09
CA ALA A 274 32.09 8.11 4.31
C ALA A 274 32.75 7.84 5.68
N PRO A 275 33.59 8.74 6.26
CA PRO A 275 34.17 8.56 7.59
C PRO A 275 33.14 8.58 8.73
N TYR A 276 32.10 9.41 8.62
CA TYR A 276 31.04 9.51 9.63
C TYR A 276 29.83 8.63 9.29
N GLY A 277 29.77 8.07 8.08
CA GLY A 277 28.69 7.22 7.60
C GLY A 277 27.36 7.95 7.39
N GLU A 278 27.40 9.28 7.28
CA GLU A 278 26.20 10.12 7.16
C GLU A 278 25.97 10.56 5.73
N GLY A 279 24.70 10.63 5.31
CA GLY A 279 24.33 11.27 4.07
C GLY A 279 22.83 11.44 3.92
N GLU A 280 22.45 12.46 3.17
CA GLU A 280 21.04 12.79 2.93
C GLU A 280 20.83 13.05 1.44
N VAL A 281 19.73 12.52 0.90
CA VAL A 281 19.25 12.83 -0.43
C VAL A 281 17.75 13.12 -0.33
N ASN A 282 17.34 14.24 -0.90
CA ASN A 282 15.95 14.63 -1.04
C ASN A 282 15.67 15.00 -2.50
N ALA A 283 14.66 14.38 -3.08
CA ALA A 283 14.14 14.70 -4.40
C ALA A 283 12.62 14.90 -4.31
N ASP A 284 12.11 15.93 -4.99
CA ASP A 284 10.67 16.18 -5.09
C ASP A 284 10.26 16.69 -6.48
N ASP A 285 9.10 16.25 -6.97
CA ASP A 285 8.52 16.73 -8.24
C ASP A 285 7.30 17.64 -8.01
N GLY A 286 7.16 18.18 -6.80
CA GLY A 286 5.99 18.93 -6.34
C GLY A 286 4.80 18.06 -5.92
N VAL A 287 4.75 16.79 -6.29
CA VAL A 287 3.62 15.87 -5.99
C VAL A 287 4.08 14.66 -5.16
N ARG A 288 5.24 14.12 -5.48
CA ARG A 288 5.90 12.99 -4.84
C ARG A 288 7.21 13.47 -4.25
N GLU A 289 7.68 12.75 -3.24
CA GLU A 289 9.00 12.99 -2.65
C GLU A 289 9.69 11.67 -2.29
N VAL A 290 11.03 11.69 -2.38
CA VAL A 290 11.91 10.66 -1.86
C VAL A 290 12.88 11.28 -0.89
N LEU A 291 12.93 10.72 0.32
CA LEU A 291 13.85 11.13 1.39
C LEU A 291 14.72 9.93 1.75
N ALA A 292 16.02 10.06 1.54
CA ALA A 292 17.00 9.06 1.93
C ALA A 292 17.95 9.62 2.98
N LEU A 293 18.15 8.85 4.05
CA LEU A 293 19.02 9.19 5.16
C LEU A 293 19.92 7.99 5.48
N ALA A 294 21.22 8.20 5.40
CA ALA A 294 22.22 7.33 6.00
C ALA A 294 22.68 7.99 7.31
N THR A 295 22.61 7.26 8.42
CA THR A 295 23.07 7.74 9.72
C THR A 295 24.19 6.85 10.22
N GLY A 296 25.33 7.44 10.61
CA GLY A 296 26.42 6.73 11.26
C GLY A 296 26.56 7.08 12.74
N ASP A 297 27.62 6.56 13.36
CA ASP A 297 27.95 6.86 14.76
C ASP A 297 29.08 7.91 14.81
N LEU A 298 28.68 9.16 15.08
CA LEU A 298 29.58 10.31 15.20
C LEU A 298 30.63 10.16 16.30
N GLN A 299 30.37 9.36 17.34
CA GLN A 299 31.30 9.21 18.46
C GLN A 299 32.35 8.13 18.23
N ARG A 300 32.11 7.19 17.31
CA ARG A 300 32.97 6.02 17.12
C ARG A 300 33.62 5.91 15.75
N ALA A 301 33.31 6.81 14.80
CA ALA A 301 33.73 6.71 13.40
C ALA A 301 33.47 5.31 12.82
N ALA A 302 32.35 4.69 13.23
CA ALA A 302 32.03 3.29 12.93
C ALA A 302 31.38 3.11 11.54
N GLY A 303 31.38 4.15 10.71
CA GLY A 303 30.66 4.18 9.45
C GLY A 303 29.13 4.17 9.62
N THR A 304 28.42 3.94 8.52
CA THR A 304 26.94 3.97 8.50
C THR A 304 26.38 2.81 9.31
N GLN A 305 25.44 3.13 10.22
CA GLN A 305 24.73 2.19 11.07
C GLN A 305 23.32 1.92 10.59
N THR A 306 22.69 2.91 9.95
CA THR A 306 21.33 2.80 9.42
C THR A 306 21.23 3.47 8.06
N ILE A 307 20.40 2.90 7.20
CA ILE A 307 19.98 3.50 5.93
C ILE A 307 18.46 3.45 5.92
N GLU A 308 17.82 4.60 5.72
CA GLU A 308 16.39 4.71 5.53
C GLU A 308 16.11 5.43 4.21
N VAL A 309 15.20 4.91 3.41
CA VAL A 309 14.70 5.58 2.21
C VAL A 309 13.17 5.55 2.24
N LEU A 310 12.54 6.71 2.11
CA LEU A 310 11.10 6.88 2.20
C LEU A 310 10.58 7.55 0.92
N TRP A 311 9.72 6.83 0.20
CA TRP A 311 8.93 7.37 -0.90
C TRP A 311 7.50 7.60 -0.44
N ARG A 312 6.94 8.78 -0.72
CA ARG A 312 5.54 9.09 -0.43
C ARG A 312 5.00 10.23 -1.28
N GLU A 313 3.69 10.41 -1.26
CA GLU A 313 3.09 11.64 -1.79
C GLU A 313 3.40 12.82 -0.86
N ARG A 314 3.64 13.99 -1.45
CA ARG A 314 3.93 15.21 -0.71
C ARG A 314 2.68 15.64 0.06
N ARG A 315 2.81 15.78 1.37
CA ARG A 315 1.71 16.23 2.23
C ARG A 315 1.25 17.63 1.81
N ASN A 316 -0.06 17.85 1.82
CA ASN A 316 -0.71 19.13 1.51
C ASN A 316 -0.41 19.69 0.10
N SER A 317 0.09 18.87 -0.83
CA SER A 317 0.29 19.29 -2.22
C SER A 317 -0.95 19.02 -3.07
N LYS A 318 -1.28 19.99 -3.94
CA LYS A 318 -2.32 19.84 -4.96
C LYS A 318 -1.82 18.95 -6.09
N GLY A 319 -2.69 18.13 -6.67
CA GLY A 319 -2.32 17.27 -7.80
C GLY A 319 -1.73 15.92 -7.39
N THR A 320 -1.60 15.65 -6.10
CA THR A 320 -1.34 14.29 -5.57
C THR A 320 -2.46 13.35 -5.97
N TYR A 321 -2.15 12.08 -6.18
CA TYR A 321 -3.15 11.04 -6.37
C TYR A 321 -4.16 11.06 -5.22
N ALA A 322 -3.71 11.21 -3.98
CA ALA A 322 -4.55 11.45 -2.81
C ALA A 322 -5.63 12.53 -3.03
N THR A 323 -5.20 13.72 -3.45
CA THR A 323 -6.08 14.88 -3.59
C THR A 323 -6.95 14.78 -4.82
N ASN A 324 -6.40 14.33 -5.95
CA ASN A 324 -7.15 14.08 -7.18
C ASN A 324 -8.26 13.07 -6.95
N LEU A 325 -7.97 12.00 -6.19
CA LEU A 325 -8.93 10.96 -5.87
C LEU A 325 -10.03 11.48 -4.92
N ALA A 326 -9.68 12.33 -3.96
CA ALA A 326 -10.63 13.00 -3.09
C ALA A 326 -11.54 13.99 -3.87
N ASP A 327 -10.98 14.72 -4.83
CA ASP A 327 -11.74 15.66 -5.66
C ASP A 327 -12.63 14.94 -6.68
N TRP A 328 -12.13 13.86 -7.30
CA TRP A 328 -12.93 12.96 -8.13
C TRP A 328 -14.13 12.43 -7.34
N LEU A 329 -13.92 11.97 -6.11
CA LEU A 329 -15.01 11.48 -5.26
C LEU A 329 -16.07 12.55 -5.04
N LYS A 330 -15.70 13.82 -4.80
CA LYS A 330 -16.68 14.91 -4.65
C LYS A 330 -17.53 15.07 -5.91
N GLN A 331 -16.90 15.11 -7.08
CA GLN A 331 -17.59 15.30 -8.37
C GLN A 331 -18.50 14.12 -8.71
N VAL A 332 -17.97 12.90 -8.57
CA VAL A 332 -18.69 11.67 -8.87
C VAL A 332 -19.82 11.44 -7.89
N ARG A 333 -19.65 11.81 -6.61
CA ARG A 333 -20.72 11.75 -5.61
C ARG A 333 -21.96 12.53 -6.05
N GLU A 334 -21.81 13.75 -6.55
CA GLU A 334 -22.92 14.59 -7.00
C GLU A 334 -23.63 13.97 -8.22
N GLN A 335 -22.86 13.50 -9.20
CA GLN A 335 -23.38 12.85 -10.40
C GLN A 335 -24.11 11.53 -10.09
N LEU A 336 -23.56 10.72 -9.19
CA LEU A 336 -24.15 9.45 -8.78
C LEU A 336 -25.43 9.64 -7.97
N VAL A 337 -25.50 10.64 -7.08
CA VAL A 337 -26.74 11.02 -6.40
C VAL A 337 -27.81 11.40 -7.41
N TYR A 338 -27.46 12.20 -8.42
CA TYR A 338 -28.41 12.59 -9.46
C TYR A 338 -28.89 11.38 -10.28
N GLN A 339 -27.98 10.54 -10.78
CA GLN A 339 -28.29 9.40 -11.63
C GLN A 339 -29.12 8.32 -10.93
N TYR A 340 -28.80 7.99 -9.67
CA TYR A 340 -29.47 6.92 -8.94
C TYR A 340 -30.63 7.43 -8.07
N GLY A 341 -30.60 8.69 -7.64
CA GLY A 341 -31.72 9.35 -6.96
C GLY A 341 -32.90 9.60 -7.91
N ALA A 342 -32.64 9.96 -9.17
CA ALA A 342 -33.70 10.10 -10.18
C ALA A 342 -34.39 8.76 -10.51
N LYS A 343 -33.64 7.64 -10.49
CA LYS A 343 -34.19 6.29 -10.72
C LYS A 343 -35.10 5.80 -9.58
N GLN A 344 -34.94 6.32 -8.36
CA GLN A 344 -35.83 5.99 -7.24
C GLN A 344 -37.12 6.84 -7.20
N ALA A 345 -37.18 7.93 -7.97
CA ALA A 345 -38.32 8.85 -8.03
C ALA A 345 -39.33 8.52 -9.15
N THR A 346 -39.11 7.45 -9.92
CA THR A 346 -40.06 7.01 -10.96
C THR A 346 -40.77 5.74 -10.46
N PRO A 347 -42.10 5.79 -10.21
CA PRO A 347 -42.86 4.68 -9.63
C PRO A 347 -42.97 3.45 -10.53
#